data_AF-A0A485LDZ3-F1
#
_entry.id   AF-A0A485LDZ3-F1
#
_cell.length_a   1.000
_cell.length_b   1.000
_cell.length_c   1.000
_cell.angle_alpha   90.00
_cell.angle_beta   90.00
_cell.angle_gamma   90.00
#
_symmetry.space_group_name_H-M   'P 1'
#
loop_
_entity.id
_entity.type
_entity.pdbx_description
1 polymer ?
#
loop_
_entity_poly.entity_id
_entity_poly.type
_entity_poly.pdbx_seq_one_letter_code
_entity_poly.pdbx_strand_id
1 'polypeptide(L)'
;MGPHPTGNFQVVVPVAELALFSRWLSFNRHGLSVLLHPITTDQVADHTTYGLWVGPSIPHLDLDFLAILARALAKMGLPDQDILDNIAHLRPDLLVKVKEHF
;
A
#
# COMPACT_ATOMS: atom_id res chain seq x y z
N MET A 1 4.48 -8.76 -5.60
CA MET A 1 4.36 -8.26 -6.99
C MET A 1 2.91 -7.86 -7.21
N GLY A 2 2.69 -6.64 -7.68
CA GLY A 2 1.41 -5.94 -7.72
C GLY A 2 1.63 -4.62 -8.48
N PRO A 3 1.35 -3.44 -7.90
CA PRO A 3 1.53 -2.17 -8.61
C PRO A 3 3.00 -1.75 -8.81
N HIS A 4 3.95 -2.47 -8.21
CA HIS A 4 5.35 -2.05 -8.16
C HIS A 4 6.18 -2.66 -9.30
N PRO A 5 6.94 -1.84 -10.06
CA PRO A 5 7.67 -2.28 -11.24
C PRO A 5 9.02 -2.98 -10.92
N THR A 6 9.41 -3.02 -9.64
CA THR A 6 10.69 -3.60 -9.19
C THR A 6 10.46 -4.46 -7.94
N GLY A 7 11.45 -5.30 -7.59
CA GLY A 7 11.40 -6.10 -6.38
C GLY A 7 11.27 -5.22 -5.14
N ASN A 8 10.25 -5.49 -4.32
CA ASN A 8 9.93 -4.70 -3.14
C ASN A 8 9.51 -5.59 -1.95
N PHE A 9 9.43 -4.98 -0.78
CA PHE A 9 8.77 -5.54 0.40
C PHE A 9 7.90 -4.46 1.04
N GLN A 10 6.92 -4.88 1.84
CA GLN A 10 6.00 -3.97 2.53
C GLN A 10 6.26 -3.99 4.03
N VAL A 11 6.10 -2.83 4.66
CA VAL A 11 6.04 -2.68 6.11
C VAL A 11 4.78 -1.89 6.44
N VAL A 12 3.98 -2.39 7.39
CA VAL A 12 2.80 -1.68 7.89
C VAL A 12 3.17 -0.98 9.18
N VAL A 13 2.89 0.31 9.26
CA VAL A 13 3.30 1.17 10.38
C VAL A 13 2.06 1.82 10.98
N PRO A 14 1.83 1.72 12.30
CA PRO A 14 0.75 2.44 12.94
C PRO A 14 0.89 3.95 12.72
N VAL A 15 -0.23 4.64 12.53
CA VAL A 15 -0.23 6.11 12.30
C VAL A 15 0.52 6.86 13.41
N ALA A 16 0.40 6.40 14.66
CA ALA A 16 1.11 6.97 15.81
C ALA A 16 2.64 6.89 15.71
N GLU A 17 3.18 5.95 14.93
CA GLU A 17 4.62 5.71 14.76
C GLU A 17 5.17 6.30 13.46
N LEU A 18 4.31 6.74 12.54
CA LEU A 18 4.69 7.19 11.19
C LEU A 18 5.76 8.29 11.21
N ALA A 19 5.65 9.25 12.14
CA ALA A 19 6.62 10.34 12.25
C ALA A 19 8.01 9.84 12.66
N LEU A 20 8.07 8.90 13.61
CA LEU A 20 9.34 8.31 14.05
C LEU A 20 9.95 7.44 12.94
N PHE A 21 9.12 6.63 12.28
CA PHE A 21 9.54 5.73 11.21
C PHE A 21 10.05 6.48 9.97
N SER A 22 9.31 7.49 9.50
CA SER A 22 9.72 8.32 8.36
C SER A 22 11.03 9.07 8.62
N ARG A 23 11.22 9.56 9.86
CA ARG A 23 12.50 10.12 10.30
C ARG A 23 13.62 9.08 10.24
N TRP A 24 13.40 7.88 10.78
CA TRP A 24 14.42 6.82 10.77
C TRP A 24 14.79 6.43 9.33
N LEU A 25 13.81 6.28 8.43
CA LEU A 25 14.03 5.97 7.01
C LEU A 25 14.92 7.01 6.31
N SER A 26 14.74 8.29 6.64
CA SER A 26 15.50 9.38 6.02
C SER A 26 17.01 9.23 6.24
N PHE A 27 17.43 8.58 7.33
CA PHE A 27 18.85 8.31 7.63
C PHE A 27 19.30 6.89 7.29
N ASN A 28 18.40 5.90 7.32
CA ASN A 28 18.76 4.48 7.30
C ASN A 28 18.31 3.73 6.04
N ARG A 29 17.73 4.40 5.03
CA ARG A 29 17.30 3.74 3.79
C ARG A 29 18.44 3.28 2.87
N HIS A 30 19.71 3.60 3.18
CA HIS A 30 20.89 3.20 2.39
C HIS A 30 20.74 3.44 0.86
N GLY A 31 20.13 4.56 0.48
CA GLY A 31 19.91 4.93 -0.93
C GLY A 31 18.66 4.33 -1.57
N LEU A 32 17.94 3.41 -0.91
CA LEU A 32 16.70 2.80 -1.42
C LEU A 32 15.55 3.80 -1.52
N SER A 33 14.72 3.65 -2.55
CA SER A 33 13.47 4.38 -2.72
C SER A 33 12.37 3.77 -1.86
N VAL A 34 11.65 4.60 -1.10
CA VAL A 34 10.54 4.13 -0.25
C VAL A 34 9.28 4.92 -0.57
N LEU A 35 8.23 4.23 -1.00
CA LEU A 35 6.88 4.78 -1.11
C LEU A 35 6.18 4.60 0.24
N LEU A 36 5.74 5.70 0.83
CA LEU A 36 4.85 5.72 1.99
C LEU A 36 3.47 6.18 1.51
N HIS A 37 2.43 5.43 1.83
CA HIS A 37 1.06 5.79 1.50
C HIS A 37 0.12 5.37 2.63
N PRO A 38 -1.03 6.05 2.80
CA PRO A 38 -2.09 5.57 3.68
C PRO A 38 -2.73 4.30 3.11
N ILE A 39 -3.56 3.64 3.91
CA ILE A 39 -4.37 2.51 3.48
C ILE A 39 -5.83 2.93 3.60
N THR A 40 -6.47 3.18 2.47
CA THR A 40 -7.88 3.52 2.34
C THR A 40 -8.55 2.61 1.30
N THR A 41 -9.85 2.77 1.10
CA THR A 41 -10.56 2.11 -0.01
C THR A 41 -10.13 2.59 -1.40
N ASP A 42 -9.51 3.78 -1.53
CA ASP A 42 -9.03 4.32 -2.82
C ASP A 42 -7.54 4.03 -3.03
N GLN A 43 -7.26 2.82 -3.51
CA GLN A 43 -5.91 2.34 -3.75
C GLN A 43 -5.14 3.16 -4.80
N VAL A 44 -5.83 3.78 -5.75
CA VAL A 44 -5.17 4.63 -6.76
C VAL A 44 -4.72 5.92 -6.10
N ALA A 45 -5.59 6.57 -5.32
CA ALA A 45 -5.25 7.80 -4.60
C ALA A 45 -4.16 7.57 -3.56
N ASP A 46 -4.22 6.46 -2.81
CA ASP A 46 -3.20 6.06 -1.84
C ASP A 46 -1.79 6.06 -2.48
N HIS A 47 -1.65 5.43 -3.64
CA HIS A 47 -0.34 5.27 -4.29
C HIS A 47 0.08 6.45 -5.16
N THR A 48 -0.79 7.45 -5.35
CA THR A 48 -0.52 8.61 -6.21
C THR A 48 -0.61 9.92 -5.44
N THR A 49 -1.83 10.38 -5.16
CA THR A 49 -2.12 11.69 -4.59
C THR A 49 -1.75 11.77 -3.11
N TYR A 50 -1.98 10.70 -2.36
CA TYR A 50 -1.66 10.63 -0.92
C TYR A 50 -0.28 10.02 -0.65
N GLY A 51 0.31 9.41 -1.67
CA GLY A 51 1.62 8.78 -1.59
C GLY A 51 2.74 9.82 -1.50
N LEU A 52 3.76 9.50 -0.71
CA LEU A 52 4.99 10.30 -0.61
C LEU A 52 6.21 9.40 -0.75
N TRP A 53 7.26 9.96 -1.33
CA TRP A 53 8.52 9.25 -1.53
C TRP A 53 9.59 9.73 -0.56
N VAL A 54 10.26 8.79 0.10
CA VAL A 54 11.50 9.04 0.82
C VAL A 54 12.67 8.61 -0.08
N GLY A 55 13.37 9.59 -0.64
CA GLY A 55 14.37 9.38 -1.68
C GLY A 55 13.80 9.53 -3.10
N PRO A 56 14.50 9.04 -4.13
CA PRO A 56 14.04 9.13 -5.51
C PRO A 56 12.72 8.38 -5.68
N SER A 57 11.76 8.98 -6.37
CA SER A 57 10.53 8.29 -6.75
C SER A 57 10.81 7.25 -7.84
N ILE A 58 10.17 6.08 -7.76
CA ILE A 58 10.16 5.13 -8.88
C ILE A 58 8.94 5.46 -9.76
N PRO A 59 9.14 5.89 -11.02
CA PRO A 59 8.04 6.14 -11.92
C PRO A 59 7.38 4.82 -12.36
N HIS A 60 6.14 4.92 -12.87
CA HIS A 60 5.41 3.81 -13.50
C HIS A 60 4.91 2.72 -12.53
N LEU A 61 4.16 3.11 -11.50
CA LEU A 61 3.29 2.16 -10.82
C LEU A 61 2.20 1.68 -11.78
N ASP A 62 1.83 0.41 -11.69
CA ASP A 62 0.71 -0.17 -12.46
C ASP A 62 -0.62 0.32 -11.83
N LEU A 63 -1.15 1.41 -12.39
CA LEU A 63 -2.38 2.04 -11.93
C LEU A 63 -3.62 1.24 -12.32
N ASP A 64 -3.55 0.43 -13.38
CA ASP A 64 -4.68 -0.40 -13.80
C ASP A 64 -4.91 -1.51 -12.77
N PHE A 65 -3.83 -2.13 -12.28
CA PHE A 65 -3.90 -3.06 -11.15
C PHE A 65 -4.55 -2.42 -9.92
N LEU A 66 -4.15 -1.21 -9.56
CA LEU A 66 -4.71 -0.48 -8.42
C LEU A 66 -6.20 -0.15 -8.60
N ALA A 67 -6.60 0.27 -9.81
CA ALA A 67 -8.00 0.57 -10.12
C ALA A 67 -8.89 -0.67 -10.04
N ILE A 68 -8.37 -1.81 -10.51
CA ILE A 68 -9.04 -3.11 -10.40
C ILE A 68 -9.22 -3.50 -8.93
N LEU A 69 -8.16 -3.36 -8.11
CA LEU A 69 -8.21 -3.64 -6.68
C LEU A 69 -9.19 -2.71 -5.94
N ALA A 70 -9.15 -1.40 -6.20
CA ALA A 70 -10.05 -0.43 -5.59
C ALA A 70 -11.52 -0.77 -5.87
N ARG A 71 -11.85 -1.18 -7.10
CA ARG A 71 -13.22 -1.61 -7.47
C ARG A 71 -13.64 -2.88 -6.72
N ALA A 72 -12.73 -3.84 -6.53
CA ALA A 72 -13.03 -5.06 -5.77
C ALA A 72 -13.29 -4.74 -4.29
N LEU A 73 -12.44 -3.94 -3.66
CA LEU A 73 -12.60 -3.50 -2.26
C LEU A 73 -13.90 -2.74 -2.06
N ALA A 74 -14.25 -1.82 -2.98
CA ALA A 74 -15.50 -1.07 -2.94
C ALA A 74 -16.73 -2.00 -3.03
N LYS A 75 -16.70 -3.04 -3.89
CA LYS A 75 -17.79 -4.03 -3.98
C LYS A 75 -17.96 -4.86 -2.71
N MET A 76 -16.88 -5.10 -1.97
CA MET A 76 -16.92 -5.84 -0.71
C MET A 76 -17.47 -5.00 0.46
N GLY A 77 -17.58 -3.68 0.30
CA GLY A 77 -18.12 -2.78 1.33
C GLY A 77 -17.30 -2.74 2.62
N LEU A 78 -16.02 -3.12 2.56
CA LEU A 78 -15.14 -3.17 3.73
C LEU A 78 -14.71 -1.75 4.12
N PRO A 79 -14.86 -1.34 5.39
CA PRO A 79 -14.28 -0.10 5.90
C PRO A 79 -12.75 -0.15 5.90
N ASP A 80 -12.09 1.02 5.89
CA ASP A 80 -10.63 1.13 5.89
C ASP A 80 -9.95 0.36 7.03
N GLN A 81 -10.59 0.29 8.21
CA GLN A 81 -10.08 -0.48 9.35
C GLN A 81 -10.05 -1.98 9.07
N ASP A 82 -11.05 -2.52 8.35
CA ASP A 82 -11.07 -3.93 7.97
C ASP A 82 -10.00 -4.22 6.89
N ILE A 83 -9.70 -3.25 6.03
CA ILE A 83 -8.59 -3.35 5.09
C ILE A 83 -7.26 -3.38 5.86
N LEU A 84 -7.06 -2.48 6.82
CA LEU A 84 -5.88 -2.42 7.69
C LEU A 84 -5.67 -3.73 8.47
N ASP A 85 -6.72 -4.26 9.08
CA ASP A 85 -6.66 -5.49 9.88
C ASP A 85 -6.29 -6.72 9.03
N ASN A 86 -6.63 -6.70 7.73
CA ASN A 86 -6.32 -7.78 6.79
C ASN A 86 -4.98 -7.60 6.03
N ILE A 87 -4.58 -6.36 5.73
CA ILE A 87 -3.29 -6.06 5.07
C ILE A 87 -2.12 -6.16 6.07
N ALA A 88 -2.31 -5.74 7.33
CA ALA A 88 -1.27 -5.83 8.36
C ALA A 88 -0.85 -7.27 8.69
N HIS A 89 -1.72 -8.25 8.46
CA HIS A 89 -1.49 -9.64 8.84
C HIS A 89 -1.34 -10.63 7.67
N LEU A 90 -1.33 -10.18 6.40
CA LEU A 90 -1.33 -11.07 5.22
C LEU A 90 -2.29 -12.25 5.40
N ARG A 91 -3.50 -11.94 5.87
CA ARG A 91 -4.51 -12.93 6.24
C ARG A 91 -4.87 -13.75 4.98
N PRO A 92 -4.57 -15.07 4.92
CA PRO A 92 -4.75 -15.87 3.70
C PRO A 92 -6.19 -15.85 3.17
N ASP A 93 -7.16 -15.64 4.05
CA ASP A 93 -8.59 -15.54 3.74
C ASP A 93 -8.95 -14.33 2.87
N LEU A 94 -8.23 -13.21 2.97
CA LEU A 94 -8.48 -12.06 2.10
C LEU A 94 -7.98 -12.32 0.67
N LEU A 95 -6.82 -12.95 0.50
CA LEU A 95 -6.33 -13.33 -0.84
C LEU A 95 -7.27 -14.29 -1.56
N VAL A 96 -7.93 -15.18 -0.81
CA VAL A 96 -8.96 -16.08 -1.33
C VAL A 96 -10.21 -15.29 -1.73
N LYS A 97 -10.75 -14.44 -0.84
CA LYS A 97 -11.94 -13.62 -1.14
C LYS A 97 -11.73 -12.67 -2.32
N VAL A 98 -10.55 -12.06 -2.41
CA VAL A 98 -10.18 -11.19 -3.53
C VAL A 98 -10.09 -11.99 -4.82
N LYS A 99 -9.50 -13.20 -4.80
CA LYS A 99 -9.48 -14.11 -5.96
C LYS A 99 -10.85 -14.61 -6.39
N GLU A 100 -11.81 -14.77 -5.47
CA GLU A 100 -13.18 -15.17 -5.82
C GLU A 100 -13.95 -14.07 -6.58
N HIS A 101 -13.46 -12.83 -6.53
CA HIS A 101 -14.06 -11.67 -7.22
C HIS A 101 -13.29 -11.29 -8.50
N PHE A 102 -12.31 -12.09 -8.91
CA PHE A 102 -11.53 -11.98 -10.15
C PHE A 102 -11.62 -13.26 -10.98
#